data_AF-A0A9E0QKD2-F1
#
_entry.id   AF-A0A9E0QKD2-F1
#
_cell.length_a   1.000
_cell.length_b   1.000
_cell.length_c   1.000
_cell.angle_alpha   90.00
_cell.angle_beta   90.00
_cell.angle_gamma   90.00
#
_symmetry.space_group_name_H-M   'P 1'
#
loop_
_entity.id
_entity.type
_entity.pdbx_description
1 polymer ?
#
loop_
_entity_poly.entity_id
_entity_poly.type
_entity_poly.pdbx_seq_one_letter_code
_entity_poly.pdbx_strand_id
1 'polypeptide(L)'
;MINTRYSMRPGLRLAAVVLTSLISSTAWSHAAHNEDRRASIDPLPNALKGVTVQLVETLGAQLVIDNKTAKPLVILANDGKPFLRVSSAGVDANVRHQTWLDSYLPGGLPHRKTIDGEGDKADWRMVRKTSHWGWFDERLKVENAKGDSWRIPVRYGDVDAVISGKFVAALANGLWQSSWQSAPKLPKGVSILLIPGQPFGLMLSNSSRQTVEVLDDQKQPFLRLNAKGTFANTHSALWQKTAVQSSLRQAQAQAWQKISATPRYTWVEPRTLPAAGASTKAVQRWNITLLIDGKATVLNGQSRWVKAPKRDTAPTTTQYQ
;
A
#
# COMPACT_ATOMS: atom_id res chain seq x y z
N MET A 1 68.65 48.16 10.97
CA MET A 1 68.98 46.91 10.24
C MET A 1 67.86 46.64 9.24
N ILE A 2 68.22 46.64 7.96
CA ILE A 2 67.70 45.83 6.83
C ILE A 2 66.16 45.74 6.69
N ASN A 3 65.51 46.49 5.79
CA ASN A 3 65.22 46.17 4.36
C ASN A 3 64.40 44.86 4.17
N THR A 4 63.38 44.67 3.32
CA THR A 4 62.68 45.47 2.29
C THR A 4 61.48 44.64 1.77
N ARG A 5 60.46 45.33 1.24
CA ARG A 5 59.68 45.07 -0.01
C ARG A 5 58.60 43.95 -0.11
N TYR A 6 57.37 44.44 -0.34
CA TYR A 6 56.52 44.26 -1.54
C TYR A 6 56.44 42.88 -2.23
N SER A 7 55.22 42.37 -2.47
CA SER A 7 54.69 42.23 -3.85
C SER A 7 53.23 41.71 -3.92
N MET A 8 52.40 42.48 -4.63
CA MET A 8 51.32 42.18 -5.58
C MET A 8 50.43 40.92 -5.50
N ARG A 9 49.11 41.20 -5.62
CA ARG A 9 47.98 40.40 -6.20
C ARG A 9 48.37 39.80 -7.59
N PRO A 10 47.68 38.80 -8.22
CA PRO A 10 46.22 38.52 -8.17
C PRO A 10 45.75 37.06 -8.34
N GLY A 11 44.44 36.84 -8.08
CA GLY A 11 43.56 35.97 -8.86
C GLY A 11 43.69 34.44 -8.70
N LEU A 12 42.63 33.82 -8.17
CA LEU A 12 42.16 32.56 -8.75
C LEU A 12 40.62 32.51 -8.69
N ARG A 13 40.07 32.09 -9.82
CA ARG A 13 38.70 32.31 -10.28
C ARG A 13 37.70 31.42 -9.53
N LEU A 14 36.52 31.97 -9.23
CA LEU A 14 35.31 31.17 -8.99
C LEU A 14 35.07 30.30 -10.23
N ALA A 15 35.27 28.99 -10.11
CA ALA A 15 34.72 28.04 -11.06
C ALA A 15 33.25 27.81 -10.69
N ALA A 16 32.36 28.49 -11.41
CA ALA A 16 30.95 28.15 -11.45
C ALA A 16 30.80 26.80 -12.17
N VAL A 17 30.52 25.73 -11.42
CA VAL A 17 30.06 24.47 -12.02
C VAL A 17 28.55 24.61 -12.26
N VAL A 18 28.22 25.09 -13.46
CA VAL A 18 26.90 24.92 -14.05
C VAL A 18 26.79 23.46 -14.46
N LEU A 19 26.16 22.63 -13.62
CA LEU A 19 25.76 21.28 -14.01
C LEU A 19 24.40 21.36 -14.71
N THR A 20 24.39 21.85 -15.95
CA THR A 20 23.30 21.59 -16.90
C THR A 20 23.35 20.12 -17.30
N SER A 21 22.62 19.30 -16.57
CA SER A 21 22.32 17.92 -16.92
C SER A 21 20.81 17.74 -16.86
N LEU A 22 20.10 18.28 -17.86
CA LEU A 22 18.76 17.80 -18.21
C LEU A 22 18.92 16.43 -18.85
N ILE A 23 19.25 15.44 -18.02
CA ILE A 23 19.09 14.05 -18.38
C ILE A 23 17.60 13.81 -18.29
N SER A 24 16.97 13.65 -19.45
CA SER A 24 15.63 13.14 -19.64
C SER A 24 15.41 12.00 -18.67
N SER A 25 14.75 12.28 -17.55
CA SER A 25 14.23 11.23 -16.70
C SER A 25 13.12 10.63 -17.53
N THR A 26 13.41 9.53 -18.22
CA THR A 26 12.39 8.51 -18.42
C THR A 26 11.92 8.19 -17.01
N ALA A 27 10.88 8.89 -16.56
CA ALA A 27 10.08 8.47 -15.45
C ALA A 27 9.54 7.12 -15.89
N TRP A 28 10.29 6.06 -15.56
CA TRP A 28 9.77 4.71 -15.55
C TRP A 28 8.63 4.76 -14.55
N SER A 29 7.43 4.97 -15.09
CA SER A 29 6.21 4.52 -14.44
C SER A 29 6.52 3.14 -13.88
N HIS A 30 6.42 3.01 -12.56
CA HIS A 30 6.53 1.71 -11.89
C HIS A 30 5.81 0.67 -12.74
N ALA A 31 6.57 -0.35 -13.14
CA ALA A 31 6.22 -1.30 -14.18
C ALA A 31 4.75 -1.70 -14.11
N ALA A 32 4.08 -1.65 -15.26
CA ALA A 32 2.78 -2.25 -15.43
C ALA A 32 2.83 -3.67 -14.87
N HIS A 33 2.00 -3.95 -13.87
CA HIS A 33 1.86 -5.29 -13.29
C HIS A 33 1.59 -6.29 -14.42
N ASN A 34 2.09 -7.53 -14.31
CA ASN A 34 1.84 -8.56 -15.32
C ASN A 34 0.33 -8.88 -15.33
N GLU A 35 -0.43 -8.27 -16.26
CA GLU A 35 -1.90 -8.27 -16.30
C GLU A 35 -2.51 -9.53 -16.93
N ASP A 36 -1.70 -10.47 -17.45
CA ASP A 36 -2.20 -11.66 -18.15
C ASP A 36 -2.71 -12.73 -17.20
N ARG A 37 -2.29 -12.68 -15.93
CA ARG A 37 -2.57 -13.69 -14.91
C ARG A 37 -2.85 -13.04 -13.57
N ARG A 38 -3.69 -13.67 -12.77
CA ARG A 38 -3.99 -13.25 -11.38
C ARG A 38 -3.89 -14.44 -10.45
N ALA A 39 -3.53 -14.19 -9.20
CA ALA A 39 -3.57 -15.22 -8.18
C ALA A 39 -5.02 -15.64 -7.90
N SER A 40 -5.23 -16.93 -7.73
CA SER A 40 -6.44 -17.59 -7.25
C SER A 40 -6.02 -18.55 -6.15
N ILE A 41 -6.87 -18.73 -5.14
CA ILE A 41 -6.59 -19.59 -3.99
C ILE A 41 -7.27 -20.95 -4.17
N ASP A 42 -6.55 -22.04 -3.89
CA ASP A 42 -7.13 -23.38 -3.85
C ASP A 42 -7.95 -23.55 -2.56
N PRO A 43 -8.86 -24.54 -2.49
CA PRO A 43 -9.47 -24.93 -1.22
C PRO A 43 -8.42 -25.19 -0.14
N LEU A 44 -8.67 -24.71 1.08
CA LEU A 44 -7.74 -24.92 2.19
C LEU A 44 -7.66 -26.40 2.57
N PRO A 45 -6.46 -26.91 2.92
CA PRO A 45 -6.32 -28.28 3.40
C PRO A 45 -7.07 -28.48 4.73
N ASN A 46 -7.55 -29.70 4.96
CA ASN A 46 -8.25 -30.07 6.21
C ASN A 46 -7.47 -29.74 7.48
N ALA A 47 -6.13 -29.74 7.41
CA ALA A 47 -5.25 -29.35 8.51
C ALA A 47 -5.54 -27.92 9.03
N LEU A 48 -6.10 -27.03 8.21
CA LEU A 48 -6.43 -25.64 8.55
C LEU A 48 -7.90 -25.44 8.92
N LYS A 49 -8.63 -26.50 9.29
CA LYS A 49 -10.04 -26.39 9.71
C LYS A 49 -10.20 -25.37 10.85
N GLY A 50 -11.13 -24.43 10.66
CA GLY A 50 -11.39 -23.33 11.60
C GLY A 50 -10.64 -22.02 11.30
N VAL A 51 -9.72 -22.03 10.33
CA VAL A 51 -9.09 -20.83 9.77
C VAL A 51 -9.83 -20.44 8.49
N THR A 52 -10.14 -19.16 8.35
CA THR A 52 -10.59 -18.58 7.07
C THR A 52 -9.42 -17.88 6.40
N VAL A 53 -9.24 -18.13 5.11
CA VAL A 53 -8.27 -17.42 4.27
C VAL A 53 -8.99 -16.92 3.02
N GLN A 54 -8.82 -15.65 2.72
CA GLN A 54 -9.36 -15.02 1.52
C GLN A 54 -8.24 -14.37 0.74
N LEU A 55 -8.31 -14.50 -0.58
CA LEU A 55 -7.51 -13.71 -1.49
C LEU A 55 -8.36 -12.52 -1.96
N VAL A 56 -7.92 -11.31 -1.64
CA VAL A 56 -8.60 -10.06 -1.98
C VAL A 56 -7.71 -9.25 -2.90
N GLU A 57 -8.24 -8.79 -4.01
CA GLU A 57 -7.57 -7.81 -4.86
C GLU A 57 -7.80 -6.42 -4.26
N THR A 58 -6.72 -5.77 -3.81
CA THR A 58 -6.76 -4.41 -3.27
C THR A 58 -5.71 -3.55 -3.99
N LEU A 59 -4.70 -3.08 -3.25
CA LEU A 59 -3.51 -2.39 -3.76
C LEU A 59 -2.55 -3.33 -4.52
N GLY A 60 -2.74 -4.62 -4.29
CA GLY A 60 -2.16 -5.78 -4.95
C GLY A 60 -2.92 -7.02 -4.45
N ALA A 61 -2.52 -8.21 -4.86
CA ALA A 61 -3.07 -9.45 -4.29
C ALA A 61 -2.74 -9.51 -2.79
N GLN A 62 -3.76 -9.55 -1.96
CA GLN A 62 -3.63 -9.57 -0.50
C GLN A 62 -4.29 -10.83 0.06
N LEU A 63 -3.58 -11.54 0.94
CA LEU A 63 -4.21 -12.59 1.73
C LEU A 63 -4.75 -12.00 3.02
N VAL A 64 -5.98 -12.37 3.36
CA VAL A 64 -6.65 -12.00 4.59
C VAL A 64 -6.98 -13.28 5.35
N ILE A 65 -6.44 -13.39 6.55
CA ILE A 65 -6.70 -14.51 7.47
C ILE A 65 -7.66 -14.03 8.56
N ASP A 66 -8.58 -14.90 8.96
CA ASP A 66 -9.26 -14.86 10.25
C ASP A 66 -9.13 -16.23 10.94
N ASN A 67 -8.46 -16.26 12.10
CA ASN A 67 -8.28 -17.43 12.93
C ASN A 67 -8.89 -17.21 14.31
N LYS A 68 -10.14 -17.64 14.47
CA LYS A 68 -10.90 -17.51 15.73
C LYS A 68 -10.54 -18.57 16.78
N THR A 69 -9.56 -19.43 16.51
CA THR A 69 -9.16 -20.50 17.42
C THR A 69 -7.97 -20.06 18.30
N ALA A 70 -7.81 -20.71 19.46
CA ALA A 70 -6.64 -20.49 20.32
C ALA A 70 -5.34 -21.03 19.69
N LYS A 71 -5.45 -21.94 18.72
CA LYS A 71 -4.31 -22.57 18.06
C LYS A 71 -3.65 -21.55 17.12
N PRO A 72 -2.37 -21.20 17.29
CA PRO A 72 -1.74 -20.19 16.45
C PRO A 72 -1.53 -20.71 15.03
N LEU A 73 -1.85 -19.88 14.05
CA LEU A 73 -1.41 -20.03 12.68
C LEU A 73 -0.17 -19.16 12.47
N VAL A 74 0.98 -19.80 12.24
CA VAL A 74 2.27 -19.18 11.98
C VAL A 74 2.51 -19.18 10.47
N ILE A 75 2.82 -18.01 9.91
CA ILE A 75 3.07 -17.83 8.48
C ILE A 75 4.58 -17.71 8.25
N LEU A 76 5.09 -18.50 7.30
CA LEU A 76 6.51 -18.59 6.99
C LEU A 76 6.86 -17.77 5.74
N ALA A 77 8.00 -17.08 5.80
CA ALA A 77 8.57 -16.35 4.69
C ALA A 77 9.27 -17.29 3.69
N ASN A 78 9.88 -16.74 2.65
CA ASN A 78 10.56 -17.51 1.60
C ASN A 78 11.80 -18.27 2.09
N ASP A 79 12.43 -17.79 3.16
CA ASP A 79 13.54 -18.47 3.85
C ASP A 79 13.06 -19.51 4.87
N GLY A 80 11.74 -19.76 4.96
CA GLY A 80 11.14 -20.69 5.91
C GLY A 80 11.05 -20.16 7.35
N LYS A 81 11.54 -18.95 7.63
CA LYS A 81 11.46 -18.35 8.97
C LYS A 81 10.07 -17.75 9.21
N PRO A 82 9.55 -17.78 10.45
CA PRO A 82 8.24 -17.25 10.76
C PRO A 82 8.27 -15.72 10.86
N PHE A 83 7.29 -15.05 10.25
CA PHE A 83 7.18 -13.58 10.29
C PHE A 83 5.85 -13.06 10.85
N LEU A 84 4.81 -13.89 10.85
CA LEU A 84 3.49 -13.56 11.39
C LEU A 84 2.89 -14.73 12.17
N ARG A 85 2.14 -14.44 13.22
CA ARG A 85 1.34 -15.40 13.99
C ARG A 85 -0.05 -14.83 14.25
N VAL A 86 -1.09 -15.61 13.96
CA VAL A 86 -2.49 -15.20 14.15
C VAL A 86 -3.23 -16.24 14.98
N SER A 87 -3.92 -15.81 16.03
CA SER A 87 -4.80 -16.62 16.87
C SER A 87 -5.98 -15.79 17.38
N SER A 88 -6.92 -16.41 18.10
CA SER A 88 -8.01 -15.72 18.77
C SER A 88 -7.53 -14.64 19.75
N ALA A 89 -6.32 -14.80 20.32
CA ALA A 89 -5.73 -13.84 21.25
C ALA A 89 -5.19 -12.58 20.56
N GLY A 90 -4.85 -12.65 19.26
CA GLY A 90 -4.29 -11.53 18.53
C GLY A 90 -3.35 -11.92 17.40
N VAL A 91 -2.72 -10.88 16.85
CA VAL A 91 -1.71 -10.96 15.80
C VAL A 91 -0.38 -10.52 16.38
N ASP A 92 0.62 -11.38 16.26
CA ASP A 92 2.02 -11.07 16.55
C ASP A 92 2.83 -11.06 15.27
N ALA A 93 3.77 -10.12 15.18
CA ALA A 93 4.71 -10.03 14.08
C ALA A 93 6.14 -10.19 14.58
N ASN A 94 6.98 -10.85 13.79
CA ASN A 94 8.42 -10.88 14.03
C ASN A 94 9.03 -9.58 13.49
N VAL A 95 9.22 -8.59 14.36
CA VAL A 95 9.65 -7.24 13.96
C VAL A 95 11.12 -7.17 13.51
N ARG A 96 11.86 -8.27 13.64
CA ARG A 96 13.22 -8.44 13.11
C ARG A 96 13.25 -9.02 11.70
N HIS A 97 12.13 -9.51 11.17
CA HIS A 97 12.07 -10.12 9.84
C HIS A 97 11.73 -9.11 8.75
N GLN A 98 12.52 -9.07 7.66
CA GLN A 98 12.29 -8.11 6.57
C GLN A 98 10.92 -8.29 5.92
N THR A 99 10.49 -9.55 5.67
CA THR A 99 9.16 -9.87 5.12
C THR A 99 8.02 -9.23 5.92
N TRP A 100 8.12 -9.07 7.23
CA TRP A 100 7.08 -8.37 8.00
C TRP A 100 6.92 -6.91 7.54
N LEU A 101 8.02 -6.20 7.33
CA LEU A 101 8.02 -4.80 6.87
C LEU A 101 7.49 -4.66 5.44
N ASP A 102 7.85 -5.62 4.59
CA ASP A 102 7.44 -5.65 3.19
C ASP A 102 5.96 -6.00 3.02
N SER A 103 5.40 -6.73 3.99
CA SER A 103 4.04 -7.28 3.92
C SER A 103 2.91 -6.27 4.16
N TYR A 104 3.23 -5.06 4.63
CA TYR A 104 2.22 -4.07 5.05
C TYR A 104 1.64 -3.24 3.90
N LEU A 105 2.40 -3.01 2.82
CA LEU A 105 1.98 -2.31 1.60
C LEU A 105 2.59 -3.00 0.37
N PRO A 106 2.00 -2.90 -0.83
CA PRO A 106 2.69 -3.28 -2.05
C PRO A 106 3.97 -2.44 -2.19
N GLY A 107 5.12 -3.11 -2.22
CA GLY A 107 6.44 -2.44 -2.24
C GLY A 107 7.03 -2.13 -0.86
N GLY A 108 6.36 -2.52 0.23
CA GLY A 108 6.84 -2.37 1.60
C GLY A 108 6.65 -0.97 2.22
N LEU A 109 6.91 -0.85 3.52
CA LEU A 109 6.88 0.44 4.22
C LEU A 109 8.13 1.26 3.86
N PRO A 110 7.99 2.46 3.26
CA PRO A 110 9.15 3.30 2.97
C PRO A 110 9.85 3.73 4.26
N HIS A 111 11.18 3.67 4.25
CA HIS A 111 12.08 4.13 5.34
C HIS A 111 11.99 3.37 6.66
N ARG A 112 11.41 2.16 6.70
CA ARG A 112 11.45 1.31 7.89
C ARG A 112 12.52 0.22 7.72
N LYS A 113 13.41 0.12 8.71
CA LYS A 113 14.39 -0.98 8.81
C LYS A 113 13.93 -1.98 9.86
N THR A 114 14.43 -3.20 9.75
CA THR A 114 14.30 -4.19 10.83
C THR A 114 14.96 -3.66 12.10
N ILE A 115 14.50 -4.12 13.26
CA ILE A 115 15.18 -3.80 14.52
C ILE A 115 16.46 -4.63 14.58
N ASP A 116 17.59 -3.98 14.89
CA ASP A 116 18.89 -4.64 14.98
C ASP A 116 18.92 -5.72 16.07
N GLY A 117 19.63 -6.82 15.79
CA GLY A 117 19.98 -7.87 16.74
C GLY A 117 20.20 -9.23 16.05
N GLU A 118 20.75 -10.21 16.77
CA GLU A 118 21.11 -11.54 16.23
C GLU A 118 20.00 -12.12 15.33
N GLY A 119 20.28 -12.20 14.02
CA GLY A 119 19.32 -12.37 12.92
C GLY A 119 18.57 -13.71 12.88
N ASP A 120 18.74 -14.55 13.90
CA ASP A 120 18.13 -15.87 13.98
C ASP A 120 17.05 -16.00 15.06
N LYS A 121 16.97 -15.08 16.04
CA LYS A 121 15.88 -15.09 17.04
C LYS A 121 14.74 -14.15 16.66
N ALA A 122 13.53 -14.71 16.58
CA ALA A 122 12.32 -13.94 16.37
C ALA A 122 12.01 -13.01 17.56
N ASP A 123 11.71 -11.74 17.27
CA ASP A 123 11.19 -10.76 18.26
C ASP A 123 9.69 -10.60 17.98
N TRP A 124 8.88 -11.40 18.69
CA TRP A 124 7.44 -11.39 18.54
C TRP A 124 6.83 -10.22 19.30
N ARG A 125 6.19 -9.32 18.56
CA ARG A 125 5.41 -8.23 19.14
C ARG A 125 3.98 -8.30 18.70
N MET A 126 3.08 -8.11 19.65
CA MET A 126 1.66 -7.98 19.38
C MET A 126 1.42 -6.70 18.59
N VAL A 127 0.97 -6.85 17.36
CA VAL A 127 0.65 -5.73 16.46
C VAL A 127 -0.84 -5.43 16.43
N ARG A 128 -1.66 -6.40 16.85
CA ARG A 128 -3.12 -6.23 16.89
C ARG A 128 -3.82 -7.18 17.87
N LYS A 129 -4.83 -6.69 18.57
CA LYS A 129 -5.70 -7.48 19.47
C LYS A 129 -6.96 -7.96 18.75
N THR A 130 -6.78 -8.69 17.65
CA THR A 130 -7.88 -9.25 16.85
C THR A 130 -7.45 -10.56 16.21
N SER A 131 -8.41 -11.44 15.88
CA SER A 131 -8.15 -12.74 15.23
C SER A 131 -7.80 -12.69 13.74
N HIS A 132 -7.71 -11.50 13.14
CA HIS A 132 -7.52 -11.35 11.70
C HIS A 132 -6.37 -10.41 11.34
N TRP A 133 -5.74 -10.73 10.23
CA TRP A 133 -4.67 -9.94 9.63
C TRP A 133 -4.68 -10.09 8.11
N GLY A 134 -4.38 -9.01 7.40
CA GLY A 134 -4.18 -9.02 5.96
C GLY A 134 -2.76 -8.60 5.61
N TRP A 135 -2.14 -9.26 4.63
CA TRP A 135 -0.79 -8.94 4.19
C TRP A 135 -0.60 -9.13 2.69
N PHE A 136 0.34 -8.36 2.12
CA PHE A 136 0.78 -8.51 0.74
C PHE A 136 1.92 -9.51 0.71
N ASP A 137 1.71 -10.65 0.05
CA ASP A 137 2.73 -11.69 -0.05
C ASP A 137 3.47 -11.58 -1.39
N GLU A 138 4.80 -11.54 -1.35
CA GLU A 138 5.61 -11.43 -2.56
C GLU A 138 5.45 -12.63 -3.51
N ARG A 139 5.04 -13.79 -2.99
CA ARG A 139 4.79 -14.99 -3.79
C ARG A 139 3.52 -14.90 -4.62
N LEU A 140 2.66 -13.91 -4.37
CA LEU A 140 1.46 -13.64 -5.17
C LEU A 140 1.74 -12.64 -6.31
N LYS A 141 2.96 -12.12 -6.42
CA LYS A 141 3.40 -11.27 -7.52
C LYS A 141 3.67 -12.12 -8.76
N VAL A 142 2.94 -11.86 -9.83
CA VAL A 142 3.03 -12.63 -11.08
C VAL A 142 4.41 -12.49 -11.72
N GLU A 143 5.03 -11.31 -11.60
CA GLU A 143 6.39 -11.04 -12.06
C GLU A 143 7.46 -11.93 -11.39
N ASN A 144 7.18 -12.45 -10.20
CA ASN A 144 8.08 -13.33 -9.46
C ASN A 144 7.74 -14.83 -9.64
N ALA A 145 6.67 -15.14 -10.37
CA ALA A 145 6.18 -16.51 -10.49
C ALA A 145 7.08 -17.36 -11.40
N LYS A 146 7.61 -18.46 -10.86
CA LYS A 146 8.40 -19.46 -11.62
C LYS A 146 7.53 -20.54 -12.29
N GLY A 147 6.21 -20.36 -12.32
CA GLY A 147 5.25 -21.32 -12.85
C GLY A 147 3.80 -20.90 -12.56
N ASP A 148 2.86 -21.84 -12.70
CA ASP A 148 1.41 -21.55 -12.61
C ASP A 148 0.85 -21.69 -11.20
N SER A 149 1.67 -22.06 -10.23
CA SER A 149 1.26 -22.26 -8.85
C SER A 149 2.10 -21.43 -7.90
N TRP A 150 1.51 -21.11 -6.77
CA TRP A 150 2.16 -20.47 -5.64
C TRP A 150 1.81 -21.22 -4.36
N ARG A 151 2.72 -21.14 -3.38
CA ARG A 151 2.62 -21.86 -2.11
C ARG A 151 3.15 -21.00 -0.99
N ILE A 152 2.42 -20.95 0.11
CA ILE A 152 2.80 -20.26 1.35
C ILE A 152 2.82 -21.31 2.45
N PRO A 153 4.01 -21.74 2.90
CA PRO A 153 4.13 -22.64 4.04
C PRO A 153 3.61 -21.96 5.31
N VAL A 154 2.83 -22.71 6.08
CA VAL A 154 2.29 -22.27 7.37
C VAL A 154 2.41 -23.40 8.38
N ARG A 155 2.38 -23.05 9.66
CA ARG A 155 2.26 -24.01 10.75
C ARG A 155 1.05 -23.67 11.60
N TYR A 156 0.13 -24.61 11.77
CA TYR A 156 -1.05 -24.44 12.61
C TYR A 156 -0.89 -25.29 13.87
N GLY A 157 -0.57 -24.65 15.00
CA GLY A 157 0.00 -25.27 16.19
C GLY A 157 1.27 -26.03 15.85
N ASP A 158 1.25 -27.37 15.94
CA ASP A 158 2.41 -28.22 15.63
C ASP A 158 2.32 -28.89 14.24
N VAL A 159 1.28 -28.57 13.47
CA VAL A 159 1.04 -29.19 12.16
C VAL A 159 1.51 -28.25 11.05
N ASP A 160 2.47 -28.69 10.25
CA ASP A 160 2.85 -28.00 9.03
C ASP A 160 1.78 -28.18 7.94
N ALA A 161 1.45 -27.10 7.25
CA ALA A 161 0.47 -27.07 6.17
C ALA A 161 0.87 -26.03 5.11
N VAL A 162 0.08 -25.93 4.04
CA VAL A 162 0.34 -24.99 2.94
C VAL A 162 -0.96 -24.32 2.55
N ILE A 163 -0.93 -23.00 2.43
CA ILE A 163 -1.93 -22.24 1.67
C ILE A 163 -1.40 -22.17 0.24
N SER A 164 -2.16 -22.72 -0.72
CA SER A 164 -1.74 -22.77 -2.12
C SER A 164 -2.77 -22.17 -3.04
N GLY A 165 -2.34 -21.97 -4.28
CA GLY A 165 -3.21 -21.56 -5.34
C GLY A 165 -2.51 -21.54 -6.68
N LYS A 166 -3.22 -21.02 -7.67
CA LYS A 166 -2.75 -20.93 -9.04
C LYS A 166 -2.78 -19.49 -9.52
N PHE A 167 -1.91 -19.20 -10.48
CA PHE A 167 -2.04 -18.03 -11.33
C PHE A 167 -2.90 -18.42 -12.53
N VAL A 168 -4.12 -17.93 -12.55
CA VAL A 168 -5.07 -18.17 -13.65
C VAL A 168 -5.03 -17.01 -14.61
N ALA A 169 -5.42 -17.23 -15.87
CA ALA A 169 -5.60 -16.15 -16.82
C ALA A 169 -6.49 -15.07 -16.20
N ALA A 170 -5.98 -13.85 -16.13
CA ALA A 170 -6.78 -12.71 -15.74
C ALA A 170 -7.64 -12.37 -16.95
N LEU A 171 -8.95 -12.54 -16.85
CA LEU A 171 -9.86 -11.97 -17.83
C LEU A 171 -9.86 -10.46 -17.63
N ALA A 172 -8.93 -9.74 -18.26
CA ALA A 172 -8.96 -8.29 -18.29
C ALA A 172 -8.18 -7.78 -19.50
N ASN A 173 -8.88 -7.15 -20.44
CA ASN A 173 -8.29 -6.42 -21.58
C ASN A 173 -7.64 -5.08 -21.17
N GLY A 174 -7.09 -5.02 -19.95
CA GLY A 174 -6.53 -3.83 -19.28
C GLY A 174 -7.00 -3.63 -17.84
N LEU A 175 -6.53 -2.55 -17.20
CA LEU A 175 -6.95 -2.10 -15.86
C LEU A 175 -7.12 -0.58 -15.77
N TRP A 176 -7.88 -0.12 -14.78
CA TRP A 176 -8.06 1.32 -14.54
C TRP A 176 -6.89 1.89 -13.75
N GLN A 177 -6.02 2.69 -14.37
CA GLN A 177 -4.96 3.41 -13.64
C GLN A 177 -5.45 4.77 -13.19
N SER A 178 -5.28 5.08 -11.90
CA SER A 178 -5.55 6.40 -11.33
C SER A 178 -4.28 7.21 -11.15
N SER A 179 -4.35 8.51 -11.42
CA SER A 179 -3.26 9.46 -11.18
C SER A 179 -3.81 10.81 -10.73
N TRP A 180 -2.98 11.61 -10.06
CA TRP A 180 -3.27 13.04 -9.91
C TRP A 180 -3.16 13.74 -11.28
N GLN A 181 -4.03 14.71 -11.56
CA GLN A 181 -3.91 15.54 -12.77
C GLN A 181 -2.75 16.55 -12.64
N SER A 182 -2.47 16.97 -11.40
CA SER A 182 -1.31 17.77 -11.03
C SER A 182 -0.91 17.43 -9.60
N ALA A 183 0.36 17.65 -9.25
CA ALA A 183 0.82 17.40 -7.88
C ALA A 183 -0.05 18.18 -6.86
N PRO A 184 -0.62 17.50 -5.84
CA PRO A 184 -1.38 18.15 -4.79
C PRO A 184 -0.60 19.29 -4.13
N LYS A 185 -1.12 20.52 -4.22
CA LYS A 185 -0.56 21.69 -3.54
C LYS A 185 -1.13 21.75 -2.12
N LEU A 186 -0.39 21.23 -1.15
CA LEU A 186 -0.79 21.16 0.24
C LEU A 186 0.17 21.96 1.14
N PRO A 187 -0.31 22.51 2.28
CA PRO A 187 0.55 23.16 3.25
C PRO A 187 1.63 22.23 3.83
N LYS A 188 2.70 22.81 4.35
CA LYS A 188 3.79 22.06 4.99
C LYS A 188 3.24 21.19 6.14
N GLY A 189 3.57 19.90 6.09
CA GLY A 189 3.12 18.91 7.08
C GLY A 189 1.80 18.22 6.73
N VAL A 190 1.09 18.63 5.67
CA VAL A 190 -0.04 17.88 5.12
C VAL A 190 0.42 17.18 3.85
N SER A 191 0.25 15.87 3.79
CA SER A 191 0.58 15.08 2.60
C SER A 191 -0.50 14.07 2.29
N ILE A 192 -0.73 13.85 1.00
CA ILE A 192 -1.65 12.83 0.49
C ILE A 192 -0.92 11.98 -0.54
N LEU A 193 -1.03 10.66 -0.38
CA LEU A 193 -0.46 9.69 -1.31
C LEU A 193 -1.60 8.92 -1.98
N LEU A 194 -1.54 8.82 -3.31
CA LEU A 194 -2.34 7.89 -4.07
C LEU A 194 -1.64 6.54 -4.06
N ILE A 195 -2.30 5.53 -3.51
CA ILE A 195 -1.74 4.19 -3.35
C ILE A 195 -2.31 3.29 -4.46
N PRO A 196 -1.45 2.68 -5.30
CA PRO A 196 -1.88 1.81 -6.40
C PRO A 196 -2.82 0.71 -5.95
N GLY A 197 -3.92 0.43 -6.66
CA GLY A 197 -4.88 -0.65 -6.39
C GLY A 197 -6.14 -0.65 -7.25
N GLN A 198 -7.02 -1.64 -7.07
CA GLN A 198 -8.35 -1.68 -7.68
C GLN A 198 -9.42 -1.96 -6.61
N PRO A 199 -10.09 -0.94 -6.03
CA PRO A 199 -9.87 0.51 -6.17
C PRO A 199 -8.50 0.99 -5.65
N PHE A 200 -8.09 2.19 -6.08
CA PHE A 200 -6.94 2.87 -5.49
C PHE A 200 -7.27 3.32 -4.05
N GLY A 201 -6.24 3.33 -3.21
CA GLY A 201 -6.32 3.90 -1.88
C GLY A 201 -5.80 5.34 -1.84
N LEU A 202 -6.22 6.09 -0.83
CA LEU A 202 -5.59 7.36 -0.46
C LEU A 202 -5.08 7.26 0.97
N MET A 203 -3.85 7.72 1.20
CA MET A 203 -3.30 7.92 2.53
C MET A 203 -3.10 9.40 2.79
N LEU A 204 -3.81 9.93 3.78
CA LEU A 204 -3.64 11.30 4.25
C LEU A 204 -2.81 11.27 5.54
N SER A 205 -1.81 12.15 5.62
CA SER A 205 -1.02 12.41 6.83
C SER A 205 -1.03 13.89 7.16
N ASN A 206 -1.12 14.22 8.44
CA ASN A 206 -1.08 15.59 8.93
C ASN A 206 -0.16 15.71 10.16
N SER A 207 1.06 16.21 9.96
CA SER A 207 2.00 16.58 11.03
C SER A 207 2.00 18.08 11.33
N SER A 208 1.11 18.85 10.70
CA SER A 208 0.93 20.28 10.96
C SER A 208 0.07 20.51 12.20
N ARG A 209 -0.10 21.79 12.58
CA ARG A 209 -1.07 22.20 13.63
C ARG A 209 -2.49 22.38 13.10
N GLN A 210 -2.67 22.32 11.78
CA GLN A 210 -3.95 22.56 11.12
C GLN A 210 -4.90 21.39 11.34
N THR A 211 -6.19 21.65 11.32
CA THR A 211 -7.21 20.61 11.20
C THR A 211 -7.49 20.35 9.73
N VAL A 212 -7.33 19.10 9.29
CA VAL A 212 -7.62 18.68 7.93
C VAL A 212 -8.82 17.75 7.94
N GLU A 213 -9.87 18.12 7.23
CA GLU A 213 -11.05 17.30 7.03
C GLU A 213 -11.17 16.85 5.58
N VAL A 214 -11.65 15.64 5.35
CA VAL A 214 -11.89 15.09 4.01
C VAL A 214 -13.39 15.04 3.76
N LEU A 215 -13.84 15.62 2.65
CA LEU A 215 -15.25 15.61 2.29
C LEU A 215 -15.62 14.39 1.44
N ASP A 216 -16.80 13.85 1.71
CA ASP A 216 -17.47 12.89 0.85
C ASP A 216 -18.17 13.57 -0.35
N ASP A 217 -18.91 12.78 -1.12
CA ASP A 217 -19.57 13.24 -2.35
C ASP A 217 -20.76 14.17 -2.06
N GLN A 218 -21.31 14.10 -0.84
CA GLN A 218 -22.34 14.99 -0.30
C GLN A 218 -21.74 16.25 0.34
N LYS A 219 -20.43 16.48 0.16
CA LYS A 219 -19.66 17.59 0.74
C LYS A 219 -19.68 17.62 2.26
N GLN A 220 -19.90 16.46 2.90
CA GLN A 220 -19.84 16.32 4.35
C GLN A 220 -18.48 15.77 4.79
N PRO A 221 -17.89 16.28 5.88
CA PRO A 221 -16.66 15.71 6.43
C PRO A 221 -16.87 14.26 6.88
N PHE A 222 -16.05 13.34 6.36
CA PHE A 222 -16.05 11.93 6.79
C PHE A 222 -14.83 11.54 7.63
N LEU A 223 -13.71 12.24 7.43
CA LEU A 223 -12.49 12.11 8.23
C LEU A 223 -12.03 13.48 8.71
N ARG A 224 -11.44 13.51 9.90
CA ARG A 224 -10.77 14.67 10.49
C ARG A 224 -9.43 14.26 11.10
N LEU A 225 -8.36 14.92 10.70
CA LEU A 225 -7.01 14.71 11.20
C LEU A 225 -6.48 16.00 11.82
N ASN A 226 -6.06 15.96 13.07
CA ASN A 226 -5.44 17.09 13.77
C ASN A 226 -4.45 16.58 14.83
N ALA A 227 -3.84 17.47 15.60
CA ALA A 227 -2.85 17.11 16.62
C ALA A 227 -3.34 16.06 17.65
N LYS A 228 -4.66 15.87 17.82
CA LYS A 228 -5.23 14.88 18.75
C LYS A 228 -5.37 13.47 18.12
N GLY A 229 -5.18 13.32 16.81
CA GLY A 229 -5.25 12.05 16.09
C GLY A 229 -6.18 12.09 14.88
N THR A 230 -6.68 10.91 14.50
CA THR A 230 -7.66 10.73 13.42
C THR A 230 -9.03 10.41 13.99
N PHE A 231 -10.04 11.11 13.48
CA PHE A 231 -11.44 10.95 13.83
C PHE A 231 -12.24 10.64 12.57
N ALA A 232 -13.22 9.75 12.68
CA ALA A 232 -14.16 9.43 11.63
C ALA A 232 -15.57 9.89 11.99
N ASN A 233 -16.29 10.38 10.99
CA ASN A 233 -17.72 10.64 11.09
C ASN A 233 -18.48 9.34 10.83
N THR A 234 -18.96 8.69 11.89
CA THR A 234 -19.69 7.41 11.82
C THR A 234 -21.03 7.54 11.10
N HIS A 235 -21.55 8.75 10.86
CA HIS A 235 -22.77 8.98 10.08
C HIS A 235 -22.51 9.22 8.59
N SER A 236 -21.25 9.40 8.16
CA SER A 236 -20.95 9.61 6.74
C SER A 236 -21.16 8.34 5.93
N ALA A 237 -21.85 8.46 4.79
CA ALA A 237 -22.05 7.36 3.85
C ALA A 237 -20.72 6.81 3.31
N LEU A 238 -19.73 7.70 3.08
CA LEU A 238 -18.41 7.26 2.62
C LEU A 238 -17.66 6.49 3.71
N TRP A 239 -17.78 6.89 4.98
CA TRP A 239 -17.22 6.12 6.10
C TRP A 239 -17.84 4.73 6.19
N GLN A 240 -19.18 4.65 6.16
CA GLN A 240 -19.93 3.38 6.17
C GLN A 240 -19.47 2.43 5.05
N LYS A 241 -19.17 2.97 3.87
CA LYS A 241 -18.73 2.19 2.72
C LYS A 241 -17.27 1.74 2.80
N THR A 242 -16.37 2.56 3.33
CA THR A 242 -14.92 2.39 3.18
C THR A 242 -14.19 1.98 4.45
N ALA A 243 -14.84 2.03 5.62
CA ALA A 243 -14.21 1.56 6.85
C ALA A 243 -13.80 0.09 6.72
N VAL A 244 -12.53 -0.17 7.04
CA VAL A 244 -11.87 -1.47 6.84
C VAL A 244 -12.52 -2.56 7.69
N GLN A 245 -13.08 -2.21 8.84
CA GLN A 245 -13.75 -3.15 9.74
C GLN A 245 -15.24 -2.93 9.76
N SER A 246 -16.01 -4.02 9.68
CA SER A 246 -17.47 -4.01 9.81
C SER A 246 -17.94 -3.43 11.14
N SER A 247 -17.22 -3.66 12.24
CA SER A 247 -17.52 -3.09 13.56
C SER A 247 -17.35 -1.56 13.62
N LEU A 248 -16.49 -0.99 12.78
CA LEU A 248 -16.27 0.45 12.67
C LEU A 248 -17.26 1.12 11.72
N ARG A 249 -18.00 0.33 10.92
CA ARG A 249 -19.05 0.86 10.06
C ARG A 249 -20.22 1.32 10.90
N GLN A 250 -20.67 0.55 11.88
CA GLN A 250 -21.89 0.87 12.65
C GLN A 250 -21.94 2.32 13.12
N ALA A 251 -23.03 3.01 12.75
CA ALA A 251 -23.30 4.36 13.21
C ALA A 251 -23.34 4.35 14.74
N GLN A 252 -22.51 5.18 15.37
CA GLN A 252 -22.54 5.34 16.81
C GLN A 252 -23.40 6.54 17.19
N ALA A 253 -23.80 6.62 18.47
CA ALA A 253 -24.53 7.79 18.98
C ALA A 253 -23.72 9.09 18.78
N GLN A 254 -22.39 9.00 18.93
CA GLN A 254 -21.50 10.11 18.60
C GLN A 254 -21.07 10.06 17.13
N ALA A 255 -21.35 11.13 16.38
CA ALA A 255 -20.93 11.25 14.99
C ALA A 255 -19.41 11.14 14.85
N TRP A 256 -18.62 11.85 15.67
CA TRP A 256 -17.16 11.82 15.60
C TRP A 256 -16.53 10.83 16.58
N GLN A 257 -15.97 9.74 16.05
CA GLN A 257 -15.25 8.73 16.82
C GLN A 257 -13.75 8.85 16.57
N LYS A 258 -12.95 8.84 17.65
CA LYS A 258 -11.49 8.72 17.52
C LYS A 258 -11.12 7.30 17.12
N ILE A 259 -10.48 7.15 15.96
CA ILE A 259 -10.10 5.84 15.41
C ILE A 259 -8.60 5.58 15.47
N SER A 260 -7.79 6.63 15.67
CA SER A 260 -6.34 6.52 15.85
C SER A 260 -5.80 7.69 16.67
N ALA A 261 -4.76 7.44 17.45
CA ALA A 261 -3.99 8.49 18.12
C ALA A 261 -3.04 9.23 17.17
N THR A 262 -2.73 8.64 16.01
CA THR A 262 -1.85 9.25 15.00
C THR A 262 -2.69 9.95 13.94
N PRO A 263 -2.39 11.21 13.55
CA PRO A 263 -3.08 11.95 12.49
C PRO A 263 -2.64 11.47 11.10
N ARG A 264 -2.95 10.21 10.82
CA ARG A 264 -2.73 9.53 9.55
C ARG A 264 -3.85 8.52 9.36
N TYR A 265 -4.33 8.39 8.13
CA TYR A 265 -5.32 7.38 7.80
C TYR A 265 -5.26 7.00 6.32
N THR A 266 -5.54 5.73 6.05
CA THR A 266 -5.65 5.18 4.70
C THR A 266 -7.06 4.67 4.49
N TRP A 267 -7.69 5.03 3.37
CA TRP A 267 -8.99 4.50 2.96
C TRP A 267 -8.96 4.06 1.50
N VAL A 268 -9.84 3.14 1.16
CA VAL A 268 -10.21 2.84 -0.23
C VAL A 268 -10.98 4.04 -0.77
N GLU A 269 -10.56 4.60 -1.90
CA GLU A 269 -11.22 5.76 -2.51
C GLU A 269 -12.12 5.34 -3.67
N PRO A 270 -13.45 5.22 -3.48
CA PRO A 270 -14.34 4.68 -4.51
C PRO A 270 -14.42 5.57 -5.75
N ARG A 271 -14.15 6.88 -5.63
CA ARG A 271 -14.16 7.80 -6.78
C ARG A 271 -13.06 7.50 -7.81
N THR A 272 -12.05 6.72 -7.43
CA THR A 272 -10.99 6.25 -8.35
C THR A 272 -11.49 5.16 -9.30
N LEU A 273 -12.60 4.49 -8.97
CA LEU A 273 -13.21 3.49 -9.85
C LEU A 273 -14.09 4.13 -10.90
N PRO A 274 -14.15 3.52 -12.10
CA PRO A 274 -15.13 3.91 -13.10
C PRO A 274 -16.57 3.81 -12.57
N ALA A 275 -17.47 4.64 -13.10
CA ALA A 275 -18.89 4.34 -13.00
C ALA A 275 -19.21 2.98 -13.66
N ALA A 276 -20.25 2.28 -13.18
CA ALA A 276 -20.68 1.03 -13.81
C ALA A 276 -21.02 1.27 -15.29
N GLY A 277 -20.43 0.46 -16.18
CA GLY A 277 -20.61 0.62 -17.64
C GLY A 277 -19.78 1.74 -18.28
N ALA A 278 -18.85 2.38 -17.56
CA ALA A 278 -18.00 3.41 -18.16
C ALA A 278 -17.16 2.87 -19.32
N SER A 279 -17.07 3.67 -20.39
CA SER A 279 -16.25 3.35 -21.55
C SER A 279 -14.77 3.28 -21.18
N THR A 280 -14.10 2.19 -21.57
CA THR A 280 -12.64 2.03 -21.44
C THR A 280 -11.83 2.95 -22.36
N LYS A 281 -12.47 3.78 -23.20
CA LYS A 281 -11.79 4.81 -24.00
C LYS A 281 -11.77 6.18 -23.32
N ALA A 282 -12.66 6.41 -22.35
CA ALA A 282 -12.82 7.71 -21.72
C ALA A 282 -11.92 7.85 -20.47
N VAL A 283 -11.38 9.05 -20.27
CA VAL A 283 -10.75 9.41 -19.01
C VAL A 283 -11.84 9.81 -18.03
N GLN A 284 -11.94 9.11 -16.91
CA GLN A 284 -12.79 9.52 -15.81
C GLN A 284 -12.06 10.54 -14.94
N ARG A 285 -12.71 11.64 -14.60
CA ARG A 285 -12.17 12.63 -13.67
C ARG A 285 -12.84 12.49 -12.31
N TRP A 286 -12.05 12.67 -11.27
CA TRP A 286 -12.53 12.67 -9.89
C TRP A 286 -11.81 13.76 -9.10
N ASN A 287 -12.41 14.17 -7.99
CA ASN A 287 -11.78 15.12 -7.09
C ASN A 287 -11.98 14.73 -5.64
N ILE A 288 -11.02 15.14 -4.81
CA ILE A 288 -11.11 15.05 -3.35
C ILE A 288 -11.11 16.48 -2.84
N THR A 289 -12.10 16.84 -2.02
CA THR A 289 -12.11 18.14 -1.36
C THR A 289 -11.61 17.96 0.07
N LEU A 290 -10.56 18.69 0.42
CA LEU A 290 -10.08 18.84 1.79
C LEU A 290 -10.55 20.18 2.35
N LEU A 291 -10.94 20.23 3.62
CA LEU A 291 -11.03 21.49 4.38
C LEU A 291 -9.80 21.57 5.27
N ILE A 292 -8.93 22.55 5.05
CA ILE A 292 -7.73 22.79 5.85
C ILE A 292 -7.97 24.07 6.66
N ASP A 293 -8.19 23.93 7.96
CA ASP A 293 -8.70 24.99 8.85
C ASP A 293 -9.93 25.71 8.26
N GLY A 294 -10.85 24.92 7.70
CA GLY A 294 -12.07 25.42 7.05
C GLY A 294 -11.90 25.92 5.62
N LYS A 295 -10.67 26.11 5.12
CA LYS A 295 -10.44 26.50 3.72
C LYS A 295 -10.48 25.30 2.79
N ALA A 296 -11.35 25.34 1.79
CA ALA A 296 -11.44 24.30 0.79
C ALA A 296 -10.18 24.23 -0.09
N THR A 297 -9.66 23.02 -0.30
CA THR A 297 -8.60 22.69 -1.24
C THR A 297 -9.04 21.47 -2.04
N VAL A 298 -9.16 21.65 -3.35
CA VAL A 298 -9.61 20.59 -4.27
C VAL A 298 -8.40 19.92 -4.91
N LEU A 299 -8.34 18.61 -4.78
CA LEU A 299 -7.32 17.77 -5.40
C LEU A 299 -7.95 17.04 -6.57
N ASN A 300 -7.43 17.29 -7.77
CA ASN A 300 -8.00 16.74 -8.99
C ASN A 300 -7.21 15.51 -9.45
N GLY A 301 -7.93 14.42 -9.68
CA GLY A 301 -7.40 13.16 -10.17
C GLY A 301 -8.14 12.68 -11.41
N GLN A 302 -7.59 11.66 -12.02
CA GLN A 302 -8.16 11.01 -13.17
C GLN A 302 -7.89 9.51 -13.15
N SER A 303 -8.79 8.74 -13.74
CA SER A 303 -8.68 7.31 -13.97
C SER A 303 -8.78 7.04 -15.46
N ARG A 304 -7.84 6.26 -16.01
CA ARG A 304 -7.82 5.85 -17.42
C ARG A 304 -7.72 4.34 -17.51
N TRP A 305 -8.42 3.74 -18.46
CA TRP A 305 -8.16 2.37 -18.82
C TRP A 305 -6.80 2.28 -19.51
N VAL A 306 -5.96 1.38 -19.03
CA VAL A 306 -4.71 1.02 -19.68
C VAL A 306 -4.88 -0.40 -20.16
N LYS A 307 -4.82 -0.59 -21.48
CA LYS A 307 -4.86 -1.93 -22.07
C LYS A 307 -3.57 -2.67 -21.73
N ALA A 308 -3.68 -3.96 -21.45
CA ALA A 308 -2.53 -4.84 -21.41
C ALA A 308 -1.77 -4.73 -22.75
N PRO A 309 -0.43 -4.65 -22.74
CA PRO A 309 0.35 -4.67 -23.97
C PRO A 309 0.10 -5.96 -24.74
N LYS A 310 -0.08 -5.88 -26.08
CA LYS A 310 -0.09 -7.06 -26.94
C LYS A 310 1.31 -7.67 -26.91
N ARG A 311 1.45 -8.96 -26.57
CA ARG A 311 2.71 -9.67 -26.83
C ARG A 311 2.74 -10.11 -28.29
N ASP A 312 3.82 -9.76 -28.98
CA ASP A 312 4.23 -10.50 -30.17
C ASP A 312 4.64 -11.91 -29.72
N THR A 313 3.92 -12.91 -30.19
CA THR A 313 4.12 -14.32 -29.85
C THR A 313 5.23 -14.99 -30.66
N ALA A 314 6.20 -14.24 -31.18
CA ALA A 314 7.31 -14.83 -31.90
C ALA A 314 8.34 -15.41 -30.90
N PRO A 315 8.63 -16.72 -30.93
CA PRO A 315 9.68 -17.29 -30.10
C PRO A 315 11.03 -16.80 -30.62
N THR A 316 11.68 -15.89 -29.88
CA THR A 316 13.07 -15.52 -30.15
C THR A 316 13.96 -16.63 -29.63
N THR A 317 14.32 -17.56 -30.51
CA THR A 317 15.39 -18.52 -30.27
C THR A 317 16.72 -17.78 -30.33
N THR A 318 17.20 -17.25 -29.20
CA THR A 318 18.60 -16.80 -29.11
C THR A 318 19.44 -18.03 -28.76
N GLN A 319 20.00 -18.68 -29.78
CA GLN A 319 21.12 -19.59 -29.60
C GLN A 319 22.35 -18.76 -29.21
N TYR A 320 22.96 -19.11 -28.08
CA TYR A 320 24.29 -18.63 -27.74
C TYR A 320 25.31 -19.49 -28.50
N GLN A 321 26.06 -18.86 -29.41
CA GLN A 321 27.40 -19.29 -29.80
C GLN A 321 28.41 -18.49 -28.98
#